data_AF-A0A9E0XQ56-F1
#
_entry.id   AF-A0A9E0XQ56-F1
#
_cell.length_a   1.000
_cell.length_b   1.000
_cell.length_c   1.000
_cell.angle_alpha   90.00
_cell.angle_beta   90.00
_cell.angle_gamma   90.00
#
_symmetry.space_group_name_H-M   'P 1'
#
loop_
_entity.id
_entity.type
_entity.pdbx_description
1 polymer ?
#
loop_
_entity_poly.entity_id
_entity_poly.type
_entity_poly.pdbx_seq_one_letter_code
_entity_poly.pdbx_strand_id
1 'polypeptide(L)' 'TPLQIHQGIHDPRVAIEQSRRLVASLHKRAIPVEYFEYAEGHGFMYLENRVLYRERMIRFLIALTDAYPKSPSADEATVD' A
#
# COMPACT_ATOMS: atom_id res chain seq x y z
N THR A 1 7.50 -6.28 -8.50
CA THR A 1 6.41 -5.32 -8.25
C THR A 1 6.37 -4.99 -6.78
N PRO A 2 6.42 -3.70 -6.41
CA PRO A 2 6.27 -3.24 -5.03
C PRO A 2 4.90 -3.63 -4.45
N LEU A 3 4.83 -3.94 -3.15
CA LEU A 3 3.58 -4.34 -2.48
C LEU A 3 3.45 -3.66 -1.11
N GLN A 4 2.27 -3.12 -0.84
CA GLN A 4 1.85 -2.57 0.44
C GLN A 4 0.51 -3.19 0.86
N ILE A 5 0.39 -3.60 2.12
CA ILE A 5 -0.80 -4.29 2.67
C ILE A 5 -1.29 -3.55 3.91
N HIS A 6 -2.60 -3.30 3.97
CA HIS A 6 -3.30 -2.71 5.11
C HIS A 6 -4.38 -3.68 5.61
N GLN A 7 -4.40 -4.00 6.90
CA GLN A 7 -5.32 -4.97 7.50
C GLN A 7 -5.97 -4.42 8.77
N GLY A 8 -7.29 -4.56 8.88
CA GLY A 8 -8.00 -4.38 10.15
C GLY A 8 -7.88 -5.66 11.00
N ILE A 9 -7.35 -5.55 12.23
CA ILE A 9 -7.11 -6.73 13.09
C ILE A 9 -8.40 -7.36 13.61
N HIS A 10 -9.53 -6.63 13.54
CA HIS A 10 -10.86 -7.07 13.96
C HIS A 10 -11.80 -7.28 12.76
N ASP A 11 -11.27 -7.42 11.54
CA ASP A 11 -12.09 -7.65 10.34
C ASP A 11 -12.82 -9.01 10.42
N PRO A 12 -14.17 -9.02 10.49
CA PRO A 12 -14.94 -10.26 10.60
C PRO A 12 -15.11 -11.00 9.26
N ARG A 13 -14.78 -10.35 8.14
CA ARG A 13 -14.91 -10.89 6.78
C ARG A 13 -13.60 -11.48 6.28
N VAL A 14 -12.47 -10.84 6.61
CA VAL A 14 -11.13 -11.23 6.17
C VAL A 14 -10.22 -11.31 7.39
N ALA A 15 -10.08 -12.51 7.95
CA ALA A 15 -9.30 -12.72 9.17
C ALA A 15 -7.83 -12.29 8.99
N ILE A 16 -7.28 -11.64 10.02
CA ILE A 16 -5.90 -11.12 10.05
C ILE A 16 -4.84 -12.16 9.61
N GLU A 17 -5.05 -13.43 9.96
CA GLU A 17 -4.15 -14.54 9.61
C GLU A 17 -3.99 -14.74 8.10
N GLN A 18 -4.96 -14.32 7.28
CA GLN A 18 -4.80 -14.35 5.83
C GLN A 18 -3.68 -13.41 5.36
N SER A 19 -3.67 -12.19 5.86
CA SER A 19 -2.62 -11.20 5.54
C SER A 19 -1.26 -11.59 6.13
N ARG A 20 -1.22 -12.08 7.38
CA ARG A 20 0.03 -12.56 8.01
C ARG A 20 0.65 -13.74 7.27
N ARG A 21 -0.16 -14.70 6.81
CA ARG A 21 0.33 -15.83 6.00
C ARG A 21 0.92 -15.37 4.67
N LEU A 22 0.31 -14.38 4.03
CA LEU A 22 0.85 -13.77 2.80
C LEU A 22 2.20 -13.12 3.08
N VAL A 23 2.30 -12.26 4.10
CA VAL A 23 3.55 -11.59 4.49
C VAL A 23 4.66 -12.60 4.82
N ALA A 24 4.34 -13.64 5.59
CA ALA A 24 5.30 -14.69 5.91
C ALA A 24 5.82 -15.43 4.66
N SER A 25 4.95 -15.69 3.68
CA SER A 25 5.34 -16.30 2.39
C SER A 25 6.24 -15.38 1.57
N LEU A 26 5.94 -14.07 1.54
CA LEU A 26 6.75 -13.07 0.84
C LEU A 26 8.14 -12.95 1.48
N HIS A 27 8.22 -12.89 2.82
CA HIS A 27 9.49 -12.85 3.54
C HIS A 27 10.35 -14.10 3.27
N LYS A 28 9.76 -15.29 3.27
CA LYS A 28 10.48 -16.54 2.92
C LYS A 28 11.09 -16.50 1.51
N ARG A 29 10.50 -15.72 0.61
CA ARG A 29 10.95 -15.54 -0.78
C ARG A 29 11.84 -14.32 -0.98
N ALA A 30 12.21 -13.63 0.11
CA ALA A 30 12.94 -12.35 0.09
C ALA A 30 12.27 -11.28 -0.79
N ILE A 31 10.93 -11.30 -0.86
CA ILE A 31 10.16 -10.27 -1.58
C ILE A 31 9.80 -9.17 -0.57
N PRO A 32 10.20 -7.90 -0.82
CA PRO A 32 9.88 -6.80 0.08
C PRO A 32 8.37 -6.50 0.08
N VAL A 33 7.83 -6.22 1.27
CA VAL A 33 6.43 -5.84 1.47
C VAL A 33 6.33 -4.86 2.63
N GLU A 34 5.55 -3.79 2.46
CA GLU A 34 5.13 -2.92 3.55
C GLU A 34 3.82 -3.46 4.15
N TYR A 35 3.79 -3.70 5.46
CA TYR A 35 2.62 -4.30 6.12
C TYR A 35 2.19 -3.49 7.34
N PHE A 36 0.92 -3.12 7.37
CA PHE A 36 0.32 -2.32 8.43
C PHE A 36 -0.96 -2.96 8.97
N GLU A 37 -1.00 -3.18 10.28
CA GLU A 37 -2.15 -3.63 11.04
C GLU A 37 -2.82 -2.43 11.76
N TYR A 38 -4.15 -2.39 11.78
CA TYR A 38 -4.94 -1.32 12.38
C TYR A 38 -6.01 -1.88 13.31
N ALA A 39 -6.29 -1.20 14.43
CA ALA A 39 -7.43 -1.50 15.30
C ALA A 39 -8.76 -1.14 14.60
N GLU A 40 -9.10 -1.87 13.55
CA GLU A 40 -10.21 -1.67 12.61
C GLU A 40 -10.89 -3.00 12.26
N GLY A 41 -12.11 -2.91 11.73
CA GLY A 41 -12.87 -4.04 11.19
C GLY A 41 -12.72 -4.16 9.66
N HIS A 42 -13.82 -4.52 8.98
CA HIS A 42 -13.86 -4.55 7.51
C HIS A 42 -14.08 -3.14 6.95
N GLY A 43 -13.02 -2.58 6.36
CA GLY A 43 -12.95 -1.16 6.00
C GLY A 43 -12.57 -0.31 7.20
N PHE A 44 -12.00 0.88 6.95
CA PHE A 44 -11.43 1.74 8.00
C PHE A 44 -12.40 2.87 8.33
N MET A 45 -12.92 2.85 9.56
CA MET A 45 -13.98 3.76 10.00
C MET A 45 -13.44 4.89 10.87
N TYR A 46 -12.39 4.67 11.67
CA TYR A 46 -11.83 5.72 12.52
C TYR A 46 -11.08 6.76 11.66
N LEU A 47 -11.34 8.05 11.92
CA LEU A 47 -10.77 9.12 11.11
C LEU A 47 -9.24 9.09 11.14
N GLU A 48 -8.65 8.85 12.31
CA GLU A 48 -7.20 8.80 12.50
C GLU A 48 -6.58 7.70 11.63
N ASN A 49 -7.17 6.50 11.65
CA ASN A 49 -6.72 5.39 10.81
C ASN A 49 -6.93 5.68 9.33
N ARG A 50 -8.04 6.33 8.96
CA ARG A 50 -8.29 6.75 7.57
C ARG A 50 -7.24 7.70 7.04
N VAL A 51 -6.87 8.70 7.83
CA VAL A 51 -5.79 9.64 7.49
C VAL A 51 -4.48 8.87 7.38
N LEU A 52 -4.15 8.06 8.38
CA LEU A 52 -2.88 7.34 8.44
C LEU A 52 -2.66 6.37 7.27
N TYR A 53 -3.66 5.54 6.90
CA TYR A 53 -3.49 4.62 5.77
C TYR A 53 -3.38 5.37 4.44
N ARG A 54 -4.12 6.47 4.26
CA ARG A 54 -4.05 7.29 3.05
C ARG A 54 -2.68 7.94 2.89
N GLU A 55 -2.12 8.49 3.97
CA GLU A 55 -0.78 9.07 3.90
C GLU A 55 0.29 8.02 3.56
N ARG A 56 0.21 6.82 4.15
CA ARG A 56 1.11 5.70 3.84
C ARG A 56 0.98 5.25 2.37
N MET A 57 -0.26 5.16 1.88
CA MET A 57 -0.56 4.81 0.49
C MET A 57 -0.03 5.87 -0.49
N ILE A 58 -0.26 7.15 -0.20
CA ILE A 58 0.24 8.26 -1.03
C ILE A 58 1.77 8.25 -1.08
N ARG A 59 2.44 8.13 0.08
CA ARG A 59 3.91 8.07 0.14
C ARG A 59 4.47 6.89 -0.65
N PHE A 60 3.86 5.72 -0.53
CA PHE A 60 4.23 4.54 -1.30
C PHE A 60 4.08 4.78 -2.80
N LEU A 61 2.93 5.29 -3.25
CA LEU A 61 2.70 5.56 -4.67
C LEU A 61 3.64 6.63 -5.24
N ILE A 62 3.92 7.71 -4.50
CA ILE A 62 4.90 8.73 -4.90
C ILE A 62 6.28 8.12 -5.09
N ALA A 63 6.74 7.31 -4.13
CA ALA A 63 8.03 6.63 -4.23
C ALA A 63 8.11 5.73 -5.46
N LEU A 64 6.99 5.12 -5.89
CA LEU A 64 6.94 4.34 -7.12
C LEU A 64 6.99 5.22 -8.37
N THR A 65 6.31 6.36 -8.38
CA THR A 65 6.32 7.27 -9.53
C THR A 65 7.61 8.04 -9.68
N ASP A 66 8.33 8.34 -8.59
CA ASP A 66 9.64 8.98 -8.67
C ASP A 66 10.72 7.97 -9.10
N ALA A 67 10.53 6.69 -8.76
CA ALA A 67 11.35 5.59 -9.26
C ALA A 67 11.02 5.21 -10.72
N TYR A 68 9.90 5.70 -11.28
CA TYR A 68 9.52 5.47 -12.67
C TYR A 68 9.82 6.73 -13.49
N PRO A 69 10.57 6.65 -14.60
CA PRO A 69 10.80 7.81 -15.43
C PRO A 69 9.46 8.35 -15.90
N LYS A 70 9.18 9.62 -15.60
CA LYS A 70 7.99 10.30 -16.13
C LYS A 70 8.14 10.32 -17.65
N SER A 71 7.13 9.81 -18.37
CA SER A 71 7.00 10.14 -19.78
C SER A 71 6.96 11.66 -19.92
N PRO A 72 7.58 12.25 -20.96
CA PRO A 72 7.46 13.68 -21.20
C PRO A 72 5.99 14.06 -21.21
N SER A 73 5.67 15.20 -20.60
CA SER A 73 4.30 15.71 -20.62
C SER A 73 3.90 16.06 -22.06
N ALA A 74 2.61 15.99 -22.39
CA ALA A 74 2.13 16.30 -23.75
C ALA A 74 2.52 17.71 -24.21
N ASP A 75 2.77 18.63 -23.28
CA ASP A 75 3.21 20.00 -23.54
C ASP A 75 4.70 20.10 -23.92
N GLU A 76 5.52 19.09 -23.56
CA GLU A 76 6.95 19.03 -23.92
C GLU A 76 7.17 18.32 -25.28
N ALA A 77 6.14 17.67 -25.82
CA ALA A 77 6.23 16.86 -27.04
C ALA A 77 5.96 17.66 -28.34
N THR A 78 5.66 18.96 -28.26
CA THR A 78 5.29 19.80 -29.41
C THR A 78 6.37 20.83 -29.81
N VAL A 79 7.59 20.71 -29.30
CA VAL A 79 8.72 21.53 -29.75
C VAL A 79 9.56 20.75 -30.77
N ASP A 80 9.03 20.62 -31.99
CA ASP A 80 9.79 20.66 -33.26
C ASP A 80 8.82 20.82 -34.45
#